data_AF-A0A0F9JTA5-F1
#
_entry.id   AF-A0A0F9JTA5-F1
#
_cell.length_a   1.000
_cell.length_b   1.000
_cell.length_c   1.000
_cell.angle_alpha   90.00
_cell.angle_beta   90.00
_cell.angle_gamma   90.00
#
_symmetry.space_group_name_H-M   'P 1'
#
loop_
_entity.id
_entity.type
_entity.pdbx_description
1 polymer ?
#
loop_
_entity_poly.entity_id
_entity_poly.type
_entity_poly.pdbx_seq_one_letter_code
_entity_poly.pdbx_strand_id
1 'polypeptide(L)'
;MDLLKRMGSRIQLSVLALAVALPGAAFSHPHVFIDASFELVFNDSGDLAAVRIDWAYDDFYSLMLIEENGLDADSDGMPEQAALDAYAGQDVDWAAGFPGDFVIERGGVPVALD
;
A
#
# COMPACT_ATOMS: atom_id res chain seq x y z
N MET A 1 -33.36 -24.69 43.87
CA MET A 1 -32.42 -25.28 42.90
C MET A 1 -32.56 -24.68 41.50
N ASP A 2 -33.78 -24.43 41.00
CA ASP A 2 -34.00 -23.89 39.64
C ASP A 2 -33.57 -22.43 39.42
N LEU A 3 -33.68 -21.57 40.44
CA LEU A 3 -33.33 -20.16 40.32
C LEU A 3 -31.83 -19.95 40.09
N LEU A 4 -30.98 -20.70 40.81
CA LEU A 4 -29.53 -20.68 40.66
C LEU A 4 -29.09 -21.21 39.29
N LYS A 5 -29.77 -22.24 38.77
CA LYS A 5 -29.53 -22.81 37.44
C LYS A 5 -29.86 -21.83 36.32
N ARG A 6 -30.99 -21.11 36.45
CA ARG A 6 -31.40 -20.04 35.52
C ARG A 6 -30.45 -18.83 35.55
N MET A 7 -29.92 -18.49 36.72
CA MET A 7 -28.98 -17.38 36.88
C MET A 7 -27.61 -17.69 36.27
N GLY A 8 -27.10 -18.91 36.44
CA GLY A 8 -25.87 -19.36 35.78
C GLY A 8 -25.97 -19.38 34.25
N SER A 9 -27.08 -19.87 33.71
CA SER A 9 -27.33 -19.89 32.25
C SER A 9 -27.37 -18.49 31.63
N ARG A 10 -27.94 -17.51 32.34
CA ARG A 10 -27.96 -16.10 31.89
C ARG A 10 -26.57 -15.50 31.84
N ILE A 11 -25.74 -15.75 32.86
CA ILE A 11 -24.36 -15.26 32.90
C ILE A 11 -23.55 -15.87 31.75
N GLN A 12 -23.69 -17.17 31.50
CA GLN A 12 -23.01 -17.85 30.39
C GLN A 12 -23.41 -17.28 29.02
N LEU A 13 -24.71 -17.01 28.81
CA LEU A 13 -25.20 -16.40 27.57
C LEU A 13 -24.68 -14.97 27.40
N SER A 14 -24.64 -14.16 28.47
CA SER A 14 -24.10 -12.81 28.41
C SER A 14 -22.60 -12.78 28.13
N VAL A 15 -21.83 -13.68 28.74
CA VAL A 15 -20.38 -13.80 28.47
C VAL A 15 -20.14 -14.25 27.03
N LEU A 16 -20.91 -15.21 26.53
CA LEU A 16 -20.79 -15.66 25.14
C LEU A 16 -21.18 -14.56 24.15
N ALA A 17 -22.26 -13.82 24.42
CA ALA A 17 -22.67 -12.68 23.60
C ALA A 17 -21.60 -11.58 23.57
N LEU A 18 -20.97 -11.28 24.72
CA LEU A 18 -19.89 -10.29 24.78
C LEU A 18 -18.63 -10.77 24.05
N ALA A 19 -18.30 -12.06 24.14
CA ALA A 19 -17.15 -12.64 23.43
C ALA A 19 -17.33 -12.63 21.91
N VAL A 20 -18.55 -12.85 21.39
CA VAL A 20 -18.85 -12.77 19.96
C VAL A 20 -18.96 -11.33 19.46
N ALA A 21 -19.33 -10.39 20.33
CA ALA A 21 -19.44 -8.97 19.98
C ALA A 21 -18.09 -8.21 19.99
N LEU A 22 -17.03 -8.80 20.55
CA LEU A 22 -15.71 -8.19 20.50
C LEU A 22 -15.16 -8.28 19.07
N PRO A 23 -14.86 -7.14 18.41
CA PRO A 23 -14.20 -7.16 17.11
C PRO A 23 -12.84 -7.85 17.28
N GLY A 24 -12.59 -8.90 16.50
CA GLY A 24 -11.26 -9.50 16.41
C GLY A 24 -10.26 -8.51 15.82
N ALA A 25 -8.99 -8.62 16.18
CA ALA A 25 -7.93 -7.87 15.52
C ALA A 25 -7.83 -8.34 14.05
N ALA A 26 -8.40 -7.58 13.13
CA ALA A 26 -8.11 -7.71 11.72
C ALA A 26 -6.80 -6.96 11.46
N PHE A 27 -5.72 -7.71 11.21
CA PHE A 27 -4.49 -7.15 10.68
C PHE A 27 -4.69 -6.86 9.19
N SER A 28 -5.55 -5.89 8.86
CA SER A 28 -5.58 -5.32 7.53
C SER A 28 -4.41 -4.35 7.41
N HIS A 29 -3.42 -4.71 6.60
CA HIS A 29 -2.43 -3.76 6.11
C HIS A 29 -3.17 -2.61 5.36
N PRO A 30 -2.64 -1.39 5.37
CA PRO A 30 -3.23 -0.31 4.57
C PRO A 30 -3.19 -0.72 3.10
N HIS A 31 -4.35 -0.69 2.44
CA HIS A 31 -4.44 -0.90 1.00
C HIS A 31 -4.29 0.47 0.36
N VAL A 32 -3.23 0.64 -0.43
CA VAL A 32 -3.03 1.83 -1.26
C VAL A 32 -3.53 1.49 -2.65
N PHE A 33 -4.35 2.37 -3.22
CA PHE A 33 -4.82 2.22 -4.59
C PHE A 33 -4.06 3.20 -5.47
N ILE A 34 -3.63 2.72 -6.63
CA ILE A 34 -2.91 3.51 -7.62
C ILE A 34 -3.51 3.29 -9.01
N ASP A 35 -3.44 4.33 -9.83
CA ASP A 35 -3.47 4.17 -11.27
C ASP A 35 -2.04 3.89 -11.75
N ALA A 36 -1.83 2.71 -12.31
CA ALA A 36 -0.53 2.27 -12.80
C ALA A 36 -0.50 2.16 -14.34
N SER A 37 0.56 2.68 -14.93
CA SER A 37 0.80 2.73 -16.37
C SER A 37 2.18 2.13 -16.68
N PHE A 38 2.27 1.37 -17.77
CA PHE A 38 3.51 0.72 -18.22
C PHE A 38 3.75 0.99 -19.70
N GLU A 39 4.96 1.38 -20.03
CA GLU A 39 5.42 1.60 -21.39
C GLU A 39 6.66 0.77 -21.70
N LEU A 40 6.62 0.02 -22.80
CA LEU A 40 7.75 -0.74 -23.30
C LEU A 40 8.62 0.16 -24.18
N VAL A 41 9.86 0.38 -23.77
CA VAL A 41 10.82 1.23 -24.48
C VAL A 41 11.74 0.34 -25.31
N PHE A 42 11.74 0.53 -26.63
CA PHE A 42 12.58 -0.21 -27.56
C PHE A 42 13.74 0.67 -28.06
N ASN A 43 14.90 0.07 -28.27
CA ASN A 43 16.04 0.75 -28.90
C ASN A 43 15.91 0.77 -30.44
N ASP A 44 16.85 1.46 -31.10
CA ASP A 44 16.88 1.57 -32.58
C ASP A 44 17.02 0.22 -33.31
N SER A 45 17.51 -0.82 -32.62
CA SER A 45 17.62 -2.19 -33.15
C SER A 45 16.31 -2.98 -33.02
N GLY A 46 15.30 -2.44 -32.31
CA GLY A 46 14.02 -3.09 -32.04
C GLY A 46 14.03 -4.02 -30.83
N ASP A 47 15.09 -4.00 -30.01
CA ASP A 47 15.16 -4.77 -28.77
C ASP A 47 14.49 -4.00 -27.62
N LEU A 48 13.82 -4.70 -26.70
CA LEU A 48 13.27 -4.11 -25.48
C LEU A 48 14.43 -3.64 -24.60
N ALA A 49 14.56 -2.32 -24.45
CA ALA A 49 15.64 -1.69 -23.68
C ALA A 49 15.20 -1.44 -22.24
N ALA A 50 13.97 -0.95 -22.02
CA ALA A 50 13.48 -0.62 -20.69
C ALA A 50 11.96 -0.75 -20.59
N VAL A 51 11.46 -0.70 -19.36
CA VAL A 51 10.04 -0.45 -19.07
C VAL A 51 9.93 0.79 -18.23
N ARG A 52 9.18 1.77 -18.72
CA ARG A 52 8.81 2.95 -17.95
C ARG A 52 7.51 2.67 -17.21
N ILE A 53 7.47 3.10 -15.95
CA ILE A 53 6.34 2.88 -15.05
C ILE A 53 5.92 4.22 -14.49
N ASP A 54 4.62 4.47 -14.53
CA ASP A 54 3.99 5.63 -13.91
C ASP A 54 3.01 5.15 -12.85
N TRP A 55 3.16 5.62 -11.60
CA TRP A 55 2.22 5.40 -10.50
C TRP A 55 1.60 6.73 -10.11
N ALA A 56 0.28 6.79 -10.13
CA ALA A 56 -0.48 7.92 -9.59
C ALA A 56 -1.27 7.45 -8.37
N TYR A 57 -0.96 8.03 -7.22
CA TYR A 57 -1.69 7.82 -5.98
C TYR A 57 -3.02 8.59 -5.97
N ASP A 58 -3.99 8.10 -5.20
CA ASP A 58 -5.20 8.87 -4.92
C ASP A 58 -4.91 10.13 -4.07
N ASP A 59 -5.87 11.05 -4.02
CA ASP A 59 -5.75 12.33 -3.32
C ASP A 59 -5.41 12.16 -1.83
N PHE A 60 -5.96 11.14 -1.17
CA PHE A 60 -5.77 10.94 0.27
C PHE A 60 -4.35 10.45 0.57
N TYR A 61 -3.88 9.46 -0.19
CA TYR A 61 -2.52 8.95 -0.03
C TYR A 61 -1.48 10.01 -0.42
N SER A 62 -1.75 10.79 -1.46
CA SER A 62 -0.90 11.92 -1.87
C SER A 62 -0.73 12.93 -0.74
N LEU A 63 -1.83 13.36 -0.10
CA LEU A 63 -1.78 14.26 1.04
C LEU A 63 -0.99 13.67 2.22
N MET A 64 -1.23 12.41 2.56
CA MET A 64 -0.49 11.73 3.63
C MET A 64 1.01 11.73 3.34
N LEU A 65 1.41 11.43 2.10
CA LEU A 65 2.80 11.37 1.68
C LEU A 65 3.46 12.76 1.71
N ILE A 66 2.74 13.80 1.30
CA ILE A 66 3.18 15.20 1.42
C ILE A 66 3.46 15.57 2.88
N GLU A 67 2.52 15.27 3.78
CA GLU A 67 2.62 15.60 5.20
C GLU A 67 3.72 14.83 5.92
N GLU A 68 3.81 13.50 5.71
CA GLU A 68 4.79 12.64 6.37
C GLU A 68 6.23 12.96 5.96
N ASN A 69 6.43 13.44 4.74
CA ASN A 69 7.75 13.76 4.19
C ASN A 69 8.05 15.26 4.21
N GLY A 70 7.16 16.10 4.75
CA GLY A 70 7.36 17.54 4.86
C GLY A 70 7.56 18.20 3.49
N LEU A 71 6.80 17.76 2.47
CA LEU A 71 6.92 18.24 1.09
C LEU A 71 6.19 19.57 0.84
N ASP A 72 5.42 20.04 1.82
CA ASP A 72 4.76 21.34 1.83
C ASP A 72 5.31 22.15 3.02
N ALA A 73 6.38 22.91 2.77
CA ALA A 73 7.16 23.54 3.83
C ALA A 73 6.46 24.74 4.48
N ASP A 74 5.58 25.43 3.75
CA ASP A 74 4.84 26.58 4.23
C ASP A 74 3.38 26.28 4.61
N SER A 75 2.94 25.03 4.39
CA SER A 75 1.62 24.51 4.77
C SER A 75 0.47 25.25 4.08
N ASP A 76 0.68 25.69 2.84
CA ASP A 76 -0.34 26.34 2.01
C ASP A 76 -1.21 25.36 1.22
N GLY A 77 -0.87 24.06 1.27
CA GLY A 77 -1.55 22.97 0.57
C GLY A 77 -1.05 22.74 -0.87
N MET A 78 0.02 23.42 -1.29
CA MET A 78 0.62 23.33 -2.63
C MET A 78 2.12 23.04 -2.52
N PRO A 79 2.52 21.75 -2.53
CA PRO A 79 3.92 21.35 -2.44
C PRO A 79 4.80 22.01 -3.50
N GLU A 80 6.00 22.44 -3.13
CA GLU A 80 6.92 23.01 -4.10
C GLU A 80 7.42 21.94 -5.07
N GLN A 81 7.36 22.22 -6.37
CA GLN A 81 7.78 21.26 -7.41
C GLN A 81 9.20 20.75 -7.20
N ALA A 82 10.12 21.58 -6.72
CA ALA A 82 11.50 21.17 -6.45
C ALA A 82 11.61 20.14 -5.32
N ALA A 83 10.72 20.18 -4.32
CA ALA A 83 10.64 19.19 -3.25
C ALA A 83 10.06 17.86 -3.79
N LEU A 84 9.01 17.94 -4.61
CA LEU A 84 8.45 16.77 -5.30
C LEU A 84 9.49 16.09 -6.20
N ASP A 85 10.23 16.85 -7.00
CA ASP A 85 11.27 16.33 -7.89
C ASP A 85 12.40 15.66 -7.11
N ALA A 86 12.77 16.20 -5.95
CA ALA A 86 13.78 15.61 -5.08
C ALA A 86 13.28 14.34 -4.37
N TYR A 87 11.98 14.22 -4.13
CA TYR A 87 11.35 13.07 -3.51
C TYR A 87 10.99 11.96 -4.52
N ALA A 88 10.89 12.27 -5.81
CA ALA A 88 10.48 11.31 -6.84
C ALA A 88 11.29 10.00 -6.79
N GLY A 89 10.59 8.87 -6.66
CA GLY A 89 11.18 7.53 -6.60
C GLY A 89 11.66 7.09 -5.21
N GLN A 90 11.59 7.95 -4.18
CA GLN A 90 11.94 7.58 -2.80
C GLN A 90 10.88 6.68 -2.13
N ASP A 91 9.63 6.75 -2.60
CA ASP A 91 8.48 5.97 -2.16
C ASP A 91 8.56 4.48 -2.57
N VAL A 92 9.32 4.20 -3.63
CA VAL A 92 9.56 2.86 -4.18
C VAL A 92 10.96 2.30 -3.87
N ASP A 93 11.80 3.04 -3.11
CA ASP A 93 13.10 2.57 -2.64
C ASP A 93 12.94 1.63 -1.41
N TRP A 94 12.32 0.48 -1.65
CA TRP A 94 12.15 -0.52 -0.60
C TRP A 94 13.47 -1.21 -0.28
N ALA A 95 13.78 -1.28 1.01
CA ALA A 95 14.98 -1.97 1.50
C ALA A 95 15.12 -3.38 0.88
N ALA A 96 16.36 -3.77 0.59
CA ALA A 96 16.72 -5.04 -0.04
C ALA A 96 15.92 -6.22 0.53
N GLY A 97 14.96 -6.74 -0.25
CA GLY A 97 14.10 -7.86 0.15
C GLY A 97 12.66 -7.79 -0.38
N PHE A 98 12.21 -6.62 -0.84
CA PHE A 98 10.94 -6.44 -1.55
C PHE A 98 11.24 -5.81 -2.92
N PRO A 99 11.35 -6.60 -4.01
CA PRO A 99 11.63 -6.02 -5.33
C PRO A 99 10.47 -5.13 -5.77
N GLY A 100 9.23 -5.57 -5.47
CA GLY A 100 7.94 -4.86 -5.50
C GLY A 100 7.59 -4.02 -6.74
N ASP A 101 8.46 -3.99 -7.72
CA ASP A 101 8.40 -3.14 -8.88
C ASP A 101 7.58 -3.88 -9.95
N PHE A 102 8.17 -4.89 -10.57
CA PHE A 102 7.61 -5.68 -11.65
C PHE A 102 8.69 -6.67 -12.12
N VAL A 103 8.29 -7.84 -12.58
CA VAL A 103 9.20 -8.81 -13.20
C VAL A 103 8.72 -9.08 -14.61
N ILE A 104 9.64 -9.02 -15.57
CA ILE A 104 9.38 -9.44 -16.95
C ILE A 104 9.97 -10.82 -17.14
N GLU A 105 9.14 -11.76 -17.58
CA GLU A 105 9.56 -13.11 -17.89
C GLU A 105 9.34 -13.44 -19.36
N ARG A 106 10.27 -14.21 -19.94
CA ARG A 106 10.11 -14.83 -21.26
C ARG A 106 10.22 -16.33 -21.11
N GLY A 107 9.09 -17.03 -21.25
CA GLY A 107 9.05 -18.49 -21.09
C GLY A 107 9.39 -18.96 -19.68
N GLY A 108 9.05 -18.18 -18.65
CA GLY A 108 9.37 -18.47 -17.24
C GLY A 108 10.80 -18.16 -16.83
N VAL A 109 11.58 -17.48 -17.68
CA VAL A 109 12.92 -17.00 -17.35
C VAL A 109 12.88 -15.47 -17.21
N PRO A 110 13.32 -14.90 -16.09
CA PRO A 110 13.42 -13.45 -15.92
C PRO A 110 14.29 -12.81 -17.00
N VAL A 111 13.83 -11.69 -17.54
CA VAL A 111 14.56 -10.88 -18.51
C VAL A 111 15.28 -9.77 -17.74
N ALA A 112 16.61 -9.72 -17.85
CA ALA A 112 17.37 -8.56 -17.41
C ALA A 112 17.07 -7.40 -18.36
N LEU A 113 16.71 -6.24 -17.80
CA LEU A 113 16.60 -4.98 -18.52
C LEU A 113 17.91 -4.20 -18.25
N ASP A 114 18.39 -3.50 -19.27
CA ASP A 114 19.66 -2.74 -19.22
C ASP A 114 19.45 -1.31 -18.67
#